data_AF-A0AAU3KRS6-F1
#
_entry.id   AF-A0AAU3KRS6-F1
#
_cell.length_a   1.000
_cell.length_b   1.000
_cell.length_c   1.000
_cell.angle_alpha   90.00
_cell.angle_beta   90.00
_cell.angle_gamma   90.00
#
_symmetry.space_group_name_H-M   'P 1'
#
loop_
_entity.id
_entity.type
_entity.pdbx_description
1 polymer ?
#
loop_
_entity_poly.entity_id
_entity_poly.type
_entity_poly.pdbx_seq_one_letter_code
_entity_poly.pdbx_strand_id
1 'polypeptide(L)'
;MSENDRIFESVIHEIGDVTVNNTSQFILSAVLCTIIAAFAIYGCYEWRKTGRPIALVLIIAGAVTSSLEAITDVIGHLFIFGDGAHVVFTLAGRPIPLWAFAAHIVAWSVVGYMGYWVVSRGGTAREVSIVGLIGTAGNLLLELPATNMGVYEYWGDQGLKAFGTFPIVWAFINMGGGVMAGALLGALPKKALHGWRVLSIIPLVPSAVIGFIWFSGWPFFVAINYQGETITPNYWISTFGTVVSIVMALVYTNMIARLLCSAPEPVAARAQRTPGWRSLFTDSAALPRRRSATTT
;
A
#
# COMPACT_ATOMS: atom_id res chain seq x y z
N MET A 1 11.50 13.85 -34.00
CA MET A 1 10.54 13.14 -33.14
C MET A 1 10.26 11.80 -33.77
N SER A 2 10.45 10.75 -33.00
CA SER A 2 10.04 9.41 -33.38
C SER A 2 8.50 9.33 -33.40
N GLU A 3 7.96 8.35 -34.10
CA GLU A 3 6.51 8.09 -34.16
C GLU A 3 5.92 7.76 -32.78
N ASN A 4 6.73 7.20 -31.88
CA ASN A 4 6.36 6.95 -30.49
C ASN A 4 6.21 8.24 -29.67
N ASP A 5 7.02 9.28 -29.94
CA ASP A 5 6.88 10.58 -29.28
C ASP A 5 5.51 11.20 -29.62
N ARG A 6 5.00 10.94 -30.83
CA ARG A 6 3.70 11.45 -31.29
C ARG A 6 2.51 10.75 -30.63
N ILE A 7 2.60 9.46 -30.30
CA ILE A 7 1.52 8.73 -29.63
C ILE A 7 1.40 9.16 -28.17
N PHE A 8 2.54 9.30 -27.48
CA PHE A 8 2.53 9.84 -26.12
C PHE A 8 2.03 11.29 -26.12
N GLU A 9 2.49 12.15 -27.03
CA GLU A 9 1.96 13.51 -27.14
C GLU A 9 0.47 13.56 -27.52
N SER A 10 -0.02 12.71 -28.43
CA SER A 10 -1.43 12.73 -28.85
C SER A 10 -2.38 12.26 -27.75
N VAL A 11 -2.01 11.22 -27.00
CA VAL A 11 -2.79 10.74 -25.85
C VAL A 11 -2.76 11.77 -24.71
N ILE A 12 -1.60 12.39 -24.47
CA ILE A 12 -1.48 13.48 -23.49
C ILE A 12 -2.32 14.70 -23.91
N HIS A 13 -2.39 15.00 -25.21
CA HIS A 13 -3.19 16.12 -25.73
C HIS A 13 -4.70 15.88 -25.66
N GLU A 14 -5.17 14.64 -25.89
CA GLU A 14 -6.61 14.33 -25.88
C GLU A 14 -7.19 14.21 -24.46
N ILE A 15 -6.36 13.77 -23.49
CA ILE A 15 -6.72 13.60 -22.07
C ILE A 15 -6.38 14.85 -21.24
N GLY A 16 -5.42 15.66 -21.68
CA GLY A 16 -4.89 16.81 -20.95
C GLY A 16 -5.85 17.99 -20.79
N ASP A 17 -6.91 18.06 -21.59
CA ASP A 17 -7.90 19.15 -21.58
C ASP A 17 -9.03 18.95 -20.55
N VAL A 18 -8.99 17.87 -19.76
CA VAL A 18 -9.98 17.61 -18.71
C VAL A 18 -9.67 18.46 -17.47
N THR A 19 -10.51 19.46 -17.21
CA THR A 19 -10.45 20.25 -15.98
C THR A 19 -10.98 19.45 -14.78
N VAL A 20 -10.17 19.34 -13.73
CA VAL A 20 -10.52 18.62 -12.51
C VAL A 20 -11.64 19.31 -11.75
N ASN A 21 -12.69 18.56 -11.42
CA ASN A 21 -13.80 19.07 -10.60
C ASN A 21 -13.30 19.48 -9.20
N ASN A 22 -13.48 20.77 -8.85
CA ASN A 22 -13.02 21.33 -7.58
C ASN A 22 -13.64 20.64 -6.35
N THR A 23 -14.92 20.28 -6.42
CA THR A 23 -15.63 19.59 -5.33
C THR A 23 -15.03 18.20 -5.09
N SER A 24 -14.78 17.43 -6.14
CA SER A 24 -14.18 16.09 -6.06
C SER A 24 -12.80 16.12 -5.42
N GLN A 25 -11.90 16.97 -5.93
CA GLN A 25 -10.54 17.07 -5.37
C GLN A 25 -10.54 17.60 -3.93
N PHE A 26 -11.46 18.50 -3.57
CA PHE A 26 -11.60 19.00 -2.20
C PHE A 26 -12.03 17.89 -1.24
N ILE A 27 -13.07 17.11 -1.58
CA ILE A 27 -13.57 16.01 -0.75
C ILE A 27 -12.46 14.98 -0.52
N LEU A 28 -11.78 14.54 -1.60
CA LEU A 28 -10.68 13.58 -1.50
C LEU A 28 -9.55 14.12 -0.63
N SER A 29 -9.11 15.35 -0.88
CA SER A 29 -8.04 15.99 -0.10
C SER A 29 -8.41 16.11 1.38
N ALA A 30 -9.64 16.56 1.69
CA ALA A 30 -10.10 16.75 3.06
C ALA A 30 -10.15 15.43 3.85
N VAL A 31 -10.69 14.36 3.26
CA VAL A 31 -10.74 13.04 3.88
C VAL A 31 -9.32 12.52 4.13
N LEU A 32 -8.46 12.55 3.12
CA LEU A 32 -7.09 12.01 3.22
C LEU A 32 -6.23 12.82 4.19
N CYS A 33 -6.29 14.15 4.15
CA CYS A 33 -5.57 15.01 5.09
C CYS A 33 -6.06 14.82 6.53
N THR A 34 -7.35 14.55 6.74
CA THR A 34 -7.89 14.22 8.07
C THR A 34 -7.31 12.90 8.60
N ILE A 35 -7.21 11.88 7.75
CA ILE A 35 -6.57 10.60 8.11
C ILE A 35 -5.09 10.82 8.45
N ILE A 36 -4.37 11.60 7.64
CA ILE A 36 -2.96 11.93 7.91
C ILE A 36 -2.81 12.68 9.23
N ALA A 37 -3.66 13.68 9.49
CA ALA A 37 -3.62 14.44 10.74
C ALA A 37 -3.89 13.54 11.96
N ALA A 38 -4.90 12.67 11.89
CA ALA A 38 -5.19 11.69 12.94
C ALA A 38 -4.02 10.74 13.16
N PHE A 39 -3.39 10.26 12.07
CA PHE A 39 -2.23 9.39 12.15
C PHE A 39 -0.98 10.11 12.69
N ALA A 40 -0.78 11.38 12.37
CA ALA A 40 0.29 12.20 12.93
C ALA A 40 0.09 12.45 14.43
N ILE A 41 -1.15 12.72 14.88
CA ILE A 41 -1.48 12.83 16.30
C ILE A 41 -1.18 11.52 17.02
N TYR A 42 -1.61 10.39 16.45
CA TYR A 42 -1.27 9.07 16.97
C TYR A 42 0.25 8.84 17.01
N GLY A 43 0.99 9.22 15.96
CA GLY A 43 2.44 9.09 15.91
C GLY A 43 3.16 9.94 16.96
N CYS A 44 2.67 11.14 17.26
CA CYS A 44 3.16 11.96 18.37
C CYS A 44 2.90 11.28 19.72
N TYR A 45 1.72 10.69 19.92
CA TYR A 45 1.41 9.92 21.12
C TYR A 45 2.30 8.68 21.27
N GLU A 46 2.47 7.91 20.20
CA GLU A 46 3.31 6.71 20.18
C GLU A 46 4.77 7.07 20.44
N TRP A 47 5.29 8.12 19.80
CA TRP A 47 6.64 8.62 20.03
C TRP A 47 6.86 8.99 21.50
N ARG A 48 5.93 9.70 22.14
CA ARG A 48 6.04 10.02 23.57
C ARG A 48 6.06 8.78 24.45
N LYS A 49 5.37 7.71 24.05
CA LYS A 49 5.28 6.45 24.81
C LYS A 49 6.50 5.54 24.62
N THR A 50 7.03 5.45 23.40
CA THR A 50 8.07 4.46 23.04
C THR A 50 9.45 5.07 22.84
N GLY A 51 9.54 6.41 22.74
CA GLY A 51 10.75 7.13 22.37
C GLY A 51 11.14 6.96 20.90
N ARG A 52 10.28 6.38 20.06
CA ARG A 52 10.56 6.11 18.65
C ARG A 52 9.53 6.80 17.74
N PRO A 53 9.94 7.69 16.82
CA PRO A 53 9.01 8.40 15.96
C PRO A 53 8.64 7.61 14.68
N ILE A 54 8.44 6.28 14.76
CA ILE A 54 8.33 5.43 13.55
C ILE A 54 7.12 5.85 12.69
N ALA A 55 5.95 6.05 13.31
CA ALA A 55 4.76 6.51 12.59
C ALA A 55 4.95 7.87 11.90
N LEU A 56 5.65 8.81 12.55
CA LEU A 56 5.91 10.14 12.00
C LEU A 56 6.92 10.11 10.84
N VAL A 57 7.97 9.30 10.97
CA VAL A 57 8.95 9.13 9.90
C VAL A 57 8.34 8.39 8.71
N LEU A 58 7.39 7.47 8.96
CA LEU A 58 6.61 6.84 7.89
C LEU A 58 5.80 7.85 7.07
N ILE A 59 5.22 8.88 7.70
CA ILE A 59 4.52 9.97 6.97
C ILE A 59 5.46 10.63 5.96
N ILE A 60 6.69 10.94 6.37
CA ILE A 60 7.72 11.52 5.50
C ILE A 60 8.08 10.54 4.39
N ALA A 61 8.25 9.26 4.72
CA ALA A 61 8.58 8.24 3.74
C ALA A 61 7.47 8.05 2.70
N GLY A 62 6.19 8.06 3.11
CA GLY A 62 5.05 8.02 2.20
C GLY A 62 4.95 9.24 1.30
N ALA A 63 5.27 10.42 1.82
CA ALA A 63 5.40 11.65 1.02
C ALA A 63 6.52 11.51 -0.02
N VAL A 64 7.68 10.95 0.34
CA VAL A 64 8.77 10.69 -0.61
C VAL A 64 8.36 9.65 -1.65
N THR A 65 7.63 8.60 -1.28
CA THR A 65 7.13 7.59 -2.23
C THR A 65 6.23 8.22 -3.31
N SER A 66 5.51 9.30 -3.02
CA SER A 66 4.70 10.01 -4.04
C SER A 66 5.53 10.57 -5.20
N SER A 67 6.82 10.82 -5.01
CA SER A 67 7.71 11.22 -6.11
C SER A 67 7.97 10.08 -7.10
N LEU A 68 7.71 8.83 -6.73
CA LEU A 68 7.82 7.68 -7.64
C LEU A 68 6.58 7.51 -8.51
N GLU A 69 5.51 8.28 -8.25
CA GLU A 69 4.26 8.17 -8.98
C GLU A 69 4.42 8.46 -10.46
N ALA A 70 5.27 9.43 -10.85
CA ALA A 70 5.50 9.73 -12.26
C ALA A 70 6.02 8.51 -13.06
N ILE A 71 6.73 7.58 -12.41
CA ILE A 71 7.18 6.33 -13.04
C ILE A 71 5.99 5.37 -13.20
N THR A 72 5.19 5.25 -12.14
CA THR A 72 3.97 4.43 -12.10
C THR A 72 2.95 4.90 -13.15
N ASP A 73 2.75 6.21 -13.30
CA ASP A 73 1.85 6.83 -14.27
C ASP A 73 2.15 6.35 -15.69
N VAL A 74 3.42 6.42 -16.08
CA VAL A 74 3.85 6.08 -17.44
C VAL A 74 3.74 4.59 -17.70
N ILE A 75 4.31 3.76 -16.84
CA ILE A 75 4.33 2.30 -17.07
C ILE A 75 2.94 1.70 -16.86
N GLY A 76 2.16 2.27 -15.96
CA GLY A 76 0.84 1.82 -15.54
C GLY A 76 -0.33 2.30 -16.39
N HIS A 77 -0.05 3.10 -17.43
CA HIS A 77 -1.07 3.75 -18.26
C HIS A 77 -2.10 4.51 -17.41
N LEU A 78 -1.59 5.28 -16.46
CA LEU A 78 -2.34 6.10 -15.52
C LEU A 78 -2.10 7.57 -15.87
N PHE A 79 -3.16 8.36 -15.89
CA PHE A 79 -3.10 9.79 -16.16
C PHE A 79 -3.84 10.58 -15.10
N ILE A 80 -3.09 11.36 -14.32
CA ILE A 80 -3.63 12.31 -13.36
C ILE A 80 -3.85 13.66 -14.07
N PHE A 81 -5.10 14.13 -14.05
CA PHE A 81 -5.47 15.39 -14.69
C PHE A 81 -4.85 16.58 -13.96
N GLY A 82 -4.23 17.48 -14.73
CA GLY A 82 -3.51 18.65 -14.20
C GLY A 82 -4.32 19.93 -14.19
N ASP A 83 -5.19 20.12 -15.17
CA ASP A 83 -5.93 21.38 -15.31
C ASP A 83 -6.94 21.57 -14.17
N GLY A 84 -6.94 22.76 -13.58
CA GLY A 84 -7.75 23.07 -12.39
C GLY A 84 -7.39 22.31 -11.10
N ALA A 85 -6.35 21.48 -11.09
CA ALA A 85 -5.97 20.69 -9.92
C ALA A 85 -5.15 21.49 -8.90
N HIS A 86 -5.32 21.20 -7.60
CA HIS A 86 -4.46 21.72 -6.53
C HIS A 86 -3.10 21.02 -6.53
N VAL A 87 -2.23 21.37 -7.49
CA VAL A 87 -0.91 20.75 -7.67
C VAL A 87 0.02 21.08 -6.50
N VAL A 88 0.64 20.05 -5.91
CA VAL A 88 1.66 20.19 -4.87
C VAL A 88 3.04 20.29 -5.49
N PHE A 89 3.33 19.42 -6.46
CA PHE A 89 4.55 19.46 -7.25
C PHE A 89 4.33 18.81 -8.61
N THR A 90 5.26 19.04 -9.52
CA THR A 90 5.29 18.40 -10.85
C THR A 90 6.61 17.69 -11.01
N LEU A 91 6.56 16.43 -11.46
CA LEU A 91 7.76 15.64 -11.72
C LEU A 91 7.67 14.98 -13.10
N ALA A 92 8.71 15.10 -13.92
CA ALA A 92 8.75 14.57 -15.28
C ALA A 92 7.51 14.98 -16.13
N GLY A 93 7.01 16.21 -15.94
CA GLY A 93 5.81 16.71 -16.63
C GLY A 93 4.48 16.18 -16.09
N ARG A 94 4.49 15.35 -15.04
CA ARG A 94 3.29 14.82 -14.38
C ARG A 94 2.94 15.67 -13.16
N PRO A 95 1.77 16.31 -13.11
CA PRO A 95 1.32 17.05 -11.94
C PRO A 95 0.86 16.08 -10.85
N ILE A 96 1.34 16.29 -9.63
CA ILE A 96 0.89 15.54 -8.45
C ILE A 96 0.00 16.46 -7.61
N PRO A 97 -1.34 16.29 -7.66
CA PRO A 97 -2.28 17.08 -6.89
C PRO A 97 -2.28 16.67 -5.41
N LEU A 98 -2.80 17.56 -4.56
CA LEU A 98 -2.83 17.38 -3.11
C LEU A 98 -3.54 16.09 -2.69
N TRP A 99 -4.64 15.73 -3.36
CA TRP A 99 -5.35 14.49 -3.06
C TRP A 99 -4.47 13.26 -3.35
N ALA A 100 -3.74 13.25 -4.47
CA ALA A 100 -2.88 12.12 -4.85
C ALA A 100 -1.67 12.04 -3.91
N PHE A 101 -1.07 13.18 -3.59
CA PHE A 101 0.01 13.28 -2.60
C PHE A 101 -0.43 12.73 -1.23
N ALA A 102 -1.61 13.14 -0.75
CA ALA A 102 -2.17 12.68 0.50
C ALA A 102 -2.54 11.18 0.46
N ALA A 103 -3.06 10.69 -0.67
CA ALA A 103 -3.35 9.28 -0.88
C ALA A 103 -2.10 8.41 -0.69
N HIS A 104 -0.98 8.82 -1.27
CA HIS A 104 0.31 8.16 -1.10
C HIS A 104 0.76 8.13 0.36
N ILE A 105 0.65 9.24 1.09
CA ILE A 105 1.00 9.27 2.51
C ILE A 105 0.13 8.26 3.27
N VAL A 106 -1.19 8.22 3.05
CA VAL A 106 -2.07 7.26 3.72
C VAL A 106 -1.71 5.82 3.37
N ALA A 107 -1.61 5.53 2.06
CA ALA A 107 -1.32 4.21 1.51
C ALA A 107 0.00 3.63 2.05
N TRP A 108 1.05 4.43 2.13
CA TRP A 108 2.39 3.92 2.47
C TRP A 108 2.73 4.07 3.94
N SER A 109 2.10 5.03 4.64
CA SER A 109 2.40 5.28 6.05
C SER A 109 1.46 4.53 6.98
N VAL A 110 0.14 4.65 6.79
CA VAL A 110 -0.85 4.06 7.70
C VAL A 110 -0.86 2.55 7.55
N VAL A 111 -1.02 2.07 6.31
CA VAL A 111 -1.05 0.64 6.00
C VAL A 111 0.33 0.01 6.26
N GLY A 112 1.42 0.72 5.91
CA GLY A 112 2.78 0.31 6.28
C GLY A 112 2.96 0.20 7.80
N TYR A 113 2.45 1.14 8.58
CA TYR A 113 2.53 1.07 10.03
C TYR A 113 1.76 -0.13 10.60
N MET A 114 0.62 -0.53 10.01
CA MET A 114 -0.09 -1.75 10.41
C MET A 114 0.78 -3.00 10.21
N GLY A 115 1.47 -3.10 9.07
CA GLY A 115 2.44 -4.18 8.81
C GLY A 115 3.57 -4.20 9.83
N TYR A 116 4.18 -3.04 10.10
CA TYR A 116 5.20 -2.86 11.14
C TYR A 116 4.69 -3.32 12.51
N TRP A 117 3.49 -2.89 12.89
CA TRP A 117 2.92 -3.19 14.19
C TRP A 117 2.64 -4.69 14.37
N VAL A 118 2.11 -5.37 13.35
CA VAL A 118 1.86 -6.82 13.42
C VAL A 118 3.18 -7.59 13.60
N VAL A 119 4.21 -7.28 12.83
CA VAL A 119 5.48 -8.04 12.90
C VAL A 119 6.27 -7.70 14.17
N SER A 120 6.35 -6.42 14.55
CA SER A 120 7.13 -5.97 15.71
C SER A 120 6.65 -6.50 17.07
N ARG A 121 5.42 -7.04 17.13
CA ARG A 121 4.84 -7.71 18.31
C ARG A 121 4.87 -9.24 18.23
N GLY A 122 5.60 -9.81 17.26
CA GLY A 122 5.69 -11.26 17.05
C GLY A 122 4.42 -11.87 16.45
N GLY A 123 3.69 -11.10 15.64
CA GLY A 123 2.51 -11.55 14.91
C GLY A 123 2.83 -12.61 13.85
N THR A 124 1.78 -13.26 13.38
CA THR A 124 1.85 -14.37 12.42
C THR A 124 1.76 -13.88 10.98
N ALA A 125 2.26 -14.69 10.05
CA ALA A 125 2.14 -14.41 8.62
C ALA A 125 0.67 -14.23 8.18
N ARG A 126 -0.26 -14.97 8.81
CA ARG A 126 -1.70 -14.84 8.56
C ARG A 126 -2.21 -13.44 8.93
N GLU A 127 -1.78 -12.88 10.05
CA GLU A 127 -2.18 -11.52 10.46
C GLU A 127 -1.63 -10.47 9.49
N VAL A 128 -0.38 -10.62 9.04
CA VAL A 128 0.20 -9.73 8.01
C VAL A 128 -0.59 -9.81 6.71
N SER A 129 -0.92 -11.02 6.23
CA SER A 129 -1.75 -11.18 5.03
C SER A 129 -3.15 -10.58 5.18
N ILE A 130 -3.77 -10.67 6.38
CA ILE A 130 -5.06 -10.01 6.65
C ILE A 130 -4.91 -8.48 6.56
N VAL A 131 -3.83 -7.91 7.11
CA VAL A 131 -3.53 -6.47 6.94
C VAL A 131 -3.34 -6.13 5.45
N GLY A 132 -2.69 -7.00 4.68
CA GLY A 132 -2.62 -6.90 3.21
C GLY A 132 -3.99 -6.77 2.57
N LEU A 133 -4.92 -7.66 2.90
CA LEU A 133 -6.29 -7.65 2.36
C LEU A 133 -7.09 -6.42 2.83
N ILE A 134 -6.90 -5.96 4.07
CA ILE A 134 -7.50 -4.71 4.57
C ILE A 134 -6.96 -3.53 3.75
N GLY A 135 -5.65 -3.50 3.47
CA GLY A 135 -5.04 -2.53 2.57
C GLY A 135 -5.68 -2.57 1.20
N THR A 136 -5.77 -3.74 0.57
CA THR A 136 -6.40 -3.93 -0.75
C THR A 136 -7.85 -3.41 -0.78
N ALA A 137 -8.64 -3.71 0.26
CA ALA A 137 -9.98 -3.18 0.40
C ALA A 137 -9.98 -1.65 0.55
N GLY A 138 -9.07 -1.09 1.35
CA GLY A 138 -8.88 0.36 1.50
C GLY A 138 -8.51 1.03 0.18
N ASN A 139 -7.64 0.42 -0.62
CA ASN A 139 -7.29 0.91 -1.95
C ASN A 139 -8.49 0.91 -2.88
N LEU A 140 -9.28 -0.18 -2.92
CA LEU A 140 -10.51 -0.21 -3.71
C LEU A 140 -11.49 0.89 -3.28
N LEU A 141 -11.64 1.11 -1.96
CA LEU A 141 -12.51 2.16 -1.41
C LEU A 141 -12.03 3.58 -1.72
N LEU A 142 -10.74 3.78 -1.99
CA LEU A 142 -10.19 5.06 -2.39
C LEU A 142 -10.27 5.27 -3.91
N GLU A 143 -9.80 4.29 -4.67
CA GLU A 143 -9.58 4.43 -6.11
C GLU A 143 -10.87 4.34 -6.91
N LEU A 144 -11.84 3.54 -6.47
CA LEU A 144 -13.13 3.45 -7.16
C LEU A 144 -13.86 4.79 -7.13
N PRO A 145 -14.06 5.46 -5.97
CA PRO A 145 -14.61 6.80 -5.97
C PRO A 145 -13.76 7.81 -6.74
N ALA A 146 -12.44 7.79 -6.60
CA ALA A 146 -11.57 8.76 -7.27
C ALA A 146 -11.65 8.68 -8.79
N THR A 147 -11.60 7.47 -9.37
CA THR A 147 -11.76 7.28 -10.83
C THR A 147 -13.17 7.63 -11.30
N ASN A 148 -14.21 7.30 -10.53
CA ASN A 148 -15.60 7.68 -10.87
C ASN A 148 -15.87 9.19 -10.71
N MET A 149 -15.11 9.88 -9.86
CA MET A 149 -15.15 11.33 -9.73
C MET A 149 -14.38 12.06 -10.84
N GLY A 150 -13.68 11.33 -11.71
CA GLY A 150 -12.94 11.88 -12.85
C GLY A 150 -11.74 12.74 -12.44
N VAL A 151 -11.08 12.43 -11.31
CA VAL A 151 -9.85 13.15 -10.91
C VAL A 151 -8.59 12.58 -11.56
N TYR A 152 -8.67 11.37 -12.10
CA TYR A 152 -7.64 10.72 -12.91
C TYR A 152 -8.27 9.55 -13.68
N GLU A 153 -7.57 9.00 -14.67
CA GLU A 153 -8.02 7.81 -15.40
C GLU A 153 -6.91 6.79 -15.73
N TYR A 154 -7.33 5.53 -15.93
CA TYR A 154 -6.50 4.48 -16.49
C TYR A 154 -6.83 4.29 -17.97
N TRP A 155 -5.91 4.70 -18.84
CA TRP A 155 -6.06 4.61 -20.28
C TRP A 155 -5.60 3.25 -20.82
N GLY A 156 -5.94 2.99 -22.08
CA GLY A 156 -5.68 1.70 -22.74
C GLY A 156 -6.53 0.53 -22.24
N ASP A 157 -6.33 -0.61 -22.89
CA ASP A 157 -7.03 -1.87 -22.62
C ASP A 157 -6.45 -2.57 -21.40
N GLN A 158 -6.74 -2.07 -20.21
CA GLN A 158 -6.38 -2.75 -18.97
C GLN A 158 -7.44 -3.79 -18.58
N GLY A 159 -7.01 -5.02 -18.30
CA GLY A 159 -7.90 -6.12 -17.95
C GLY A 159 -8.52 -5.98 -16.55
N LEU A 160 -9.77 -6.43 -16.40
CA LEU A 160 -10.54 -6.44 -15.15
C LEU A 160 -10.71 -5.05 -14.49
N LYS A 161 -11.16 -4.04 -15.27
CA LYS A 161 -11.59 -2.76 -14.70
C LYS A 161 -12.91 -2.91 -13.93
N ALA A 162 -12.87 -2.74 -12.61
CA ALA A 162 -14.06 -2.66 -11.78
C ALA A 162 -14.88 -1.43 -12.17
N PHE A 163 -16.17 -1.64 -12.45
CA PHE A 163 -17.10 -0.62 -12.95
C PHE A 163 -16.60 0.11 -14.22
N GLY A 164 -15.70 -0.52 -14.99
CA GLY A 164 -15.13 0.06 -16.20
C GLY A 164 -14.03 1.11 -15.99
N THR A 165 -13.77 1.55 -14.75
CA THR A 165 -12.84 2.66 -14.47
C THR A 165 -11.53 2.22 -13.82
N PHE A 166 -11.57 1.32 -12.83
CA PHE A 166 -10.41 0.99 -11.99
C PHE A 166 -9.90 -0.44 -12.23
N PRO A 167 -8.69 -0.64 -12.77
CA PRO A 167 -8.08 -1.96 -12.93
C PRO A 167 -7.74 -2.56 -11.56
N ILE A 168 -8.43 -3.66 -11.21
CA ILE A 168 -8.36 -4.21 -9.84
C ILE A 168 -6.96 -4.67 -9.41
N VAL A 169 -6.06 -4.96 -10.37
CA VAL A 169 -4.67 -5.37 -10.09
C VAL A 169 -3.94 -4.35 -9.22
N TRP A 170 -4.19 -3.04 -9.41
CA TRP A 170 -3.59 -1.97 -8.63
C TRP A 170 -3.85 -2.13 -7.14
N ALA A 171 -5.06 -2.55 -6.75
CA ALA A 171 -5.39 -2.76 -5.34
C ALA A 171 -4.57 -3.88 -4.68
N PHE A 172 -4.09 -4.85 -5.44
CA PHE A 172 -3.26 -5.95 -4.92
C PHE A 172 -1.78 -5.58 -4.92
N ILE A 173 -1.25 -5.02 -6.02
CA ILE A 173 0.18 -4.70 -6.13
C ILE A 173 0.58 -3.52 -5.24
N ASN A 174 -0.27 -2.48 -5.14
CA ASN A 174 -0.01 -1.31 -4.29
C ASN A 174 0.04 -1.73 -2.82
N MET A 175 -1.01 -2.40 -2.35
CA MET A 175 -1.18 -2.67 -0.93
C MET A 175 -0.27 -3.78 -0.42
N GLY A 176 0.13 -4.72 -1.28
CA GLY A 176 1.24 -5.61 -0.99
C GLY A 176 2.53 -4.84 -0.70
N GLY A 177 2.87 -3.83 -1.52
CA GLY A 177 4.08 -3.02 -1.31
C GLY A 177 4.08 -2.27 0.02
N GLY A 178 3.00 -1.58 0.35
CA GLY A 178 2.87 -0.83 1.61
C GLY A 178 2.99 -1.73 2.85
N VAL A 179 2.20 -2.81 2.91
CA VAL A 179 2.22 -3.73 4.06
C VAL A 179 3.56 -4.44 4.20
N MET A 180 4.19 -4.85 3.08
CA MET A 180 5.49 -5.52 3.13
C MET A 180 6.63 -4.58 3.55
N ALA A 181 6.61 -3.32 3.10
CA ALA A 181 7.57 -2.32 3.56
C ALA A 181 7.49 -2.12 5.09
N GLY A 182 6.26 -2.04 5.61
CA GLY A 182 5.99 -2.02 7.03
C GLY A 182 6.46 -3.28 7.78
N ALA A 183 6.06 -4.45 7.30
CA ALA A 183 6.41 -5.74 7.86
C ALA A 183 7.94 -5.92 7.94
N LEU A 184 8.67 -5.48 6.91
CA LEU A 184 10.13 -5.49 6.88
C LEU A 184 10.69 -4.65 8.03
N LEU A 185 10.18 -3.44 8.26
CA LEU A 185 10.58 -2.60 9.39
C LEU A 185 10.30 -3.28 10.73
N GLY A 186 9.18 -3.99 10.85
CA GLY A 186 8.80 -4.69 12.07
C GLY A 186 9.69 -5.88 12.39
N ALA A 187 10.28 -6.50 11.37
CA ALA A 187 11.24 -7.61 11.51
C ALA A 187 12.66 -7.13 11.87
N LEU A 188 12.98 -5.84 11.67
CA LEU A 188 14.30 -5.31 12.00
C LEU A 188 14.55 -5.35 13.51
N PRO A 189 15.79 -5.62 13.96
CA PRO A 189 16.13 -5.52 15.37
C PRO A 189 15.76 -4.14 15.91
N LYS A 190 15.19 -4.07 17.12
CA LYS A 190 14.78 -2.80 17.77
C LYS A 190 15.88 -1.72 17.76
N LYS A 191 17.16 -2.11 17.80
CA LYS A 191 18.32 -1.20 17.77
C LYS A 191 18.62 -0.60 16.38
N ALA A 192 18.09 -1.19 15.31
CA ALA A 192 18.28 -0.72 13.94
C ALA A 192 17.54 0.60 13.68
N LEU A 193 16.39 0.82 14.32
CA LEU A 193 15.52 1.99 14.12
C LEU A 193 15.50 2.95 15.33
N HIS A 194 16.62 3.06 16.06
CA HIS A 194 16.76 3.97 17.20
C HIS A 194 17.57 5.22 16.87
N GLY A 195 17.26 6.32 17.57
CA GLY A 195 17.94 7.60 17.38
C GLY A 195 17.80 8.08 15.94
N TRP A 196 18.88 8.61 15.37
CA TRP A 196 18.90 9.09 13.99
C TRP A 196 18.72 7.97 12.94
N ARG A 197 18.97 6.70 13.29
CA ARG A 197 18.87 5.59 12.34
C ARG A 197 17.43 5.33 11.89
N VAL A 198 16.44 5.79 12.66
CA VAL A 198 15.03 5.76 12.24
C VAL A 198 14.81 6.45 10.88
N LEU A 199 15.66 7.42 10.52
CA LEU A 199 15.60 8.12 9.24
C LEU A 199 15.88 7.19 8.04
N SER A 200 16.46 6.00 8.24
CA SER A 200 16.63 5.01 7.18
C SER A 200 15.29 4.50 6.62
N ILE A 201 14.18 4.71 7.32
CA ILE A 201 12.82 4.44 6.84
C ILE A 201 12.55 5.25 5.55
N ILE A 202 13.06 6.47 5.44
CA ILE A 202 12.79 7.39 4.33
C ILE A 202 13.22 6.80 2.98
N PRO A 203 14.44 6.27 2.80
CA PRO A 203 14.80 5.58 1.56
C PRO A 203 14.30 4.12 1.49
N LEU A 204 14.16 3.43 2.63
CA LEU A 204 13.81 2.01 2.64
C LEU A 204 12.36 1.77 2.19
N VAL A 205 11.41 2.58 2.65
CA VAL A 205 9.99 2.38 2.36
C VAL A 205 9.66 2.58 0.88
N PRO A 206 10.05 3.70 0.22
CA PRO A 206 9.84 3.85 -1.22
C PRO A 206 10.48 2.71 -2.01
N SER A 207 11.69 2.29 -1.64
CA SER A 207 12.40 1.18 -2.30
C SER A 207 11.66 -0.15 -2.16
N ALA A 208 11.15 -0.45 -0.97
CA ALA A 208 10.39 -1.67 -0.72
C ALA A 208 9.03 -1.68 -1.42
N VAL A 209 8.32 -0.54 -1.39
CA VAL A 209 7.03 -0.37 -2.08
C VAL A 209 7.22 -0.57 -3.57
N ILE A 210 8.15 0.16 -4.18
CA ILE A 210 8.35 0.14 -5.62
C ILE A 210 8.90 -1.22 -6.08
N GLY A 211 9.81 -1.81 -5.31
CA GLY A 211 10.31 -3.16 -5.57
C GLY A 211 9.17 -4.17 -5.60
N PHE A 212 8.28 -4.14 -4.60
CA PHE A 212 7.14 -5.07 -4.57
C PHE A 212 6.20 -4.85 -5.75
N ILE A 213 5.83 -3.60 -6.06
CA ILE A 213 4.95 -3.26 -7.19
C ILE A 213 5.53 -3.83 -8.48
N TRP A 214 6.82 -3.60 -8.76
CA TRP A 214 7.45 -4.12 -9.99
C TRP A 214 7.55 -5.64 -10.01
N PHE A 215 8.00 -6.28 -8.93
CA PHE A 215 8.17 -7.74 -8.92
C PHE A 215 6.83 -8.48 -9.00
N SER A 216 5.75 -7.93 -8.44
CA SER A 216 4.43 -8.55 -8.53
C SER A 216 3.63 -8.14 -9.76
N GLY A 217 3.85 -6.93 -10.27
CA GLY A 217 3.07 -6.33 -11.37
C GLY A 217 3.69 -6.46 -12.76
N TRP A 218 4.95 -6.91 -12.89
CA TRP A 218 5.61 -6.96 -14.21
C TRP A 218 4.82 -7.70 -15.32
N PRO A 219 4.09 -8.80 -15.08
CA PRO A 219 3.32 -9.45 -16.15
C PRO A 219 2.21 -8.54 -16.68
N PHE A 220 1.55 -7.81 -15.78
CA PHE A 220 0.54 -6.81 -16.14
C PHE A 220 1.17 -5.65 -16.90
N PHE A 221 2.29 -5.09 -16.42
CA PHE A 221 2.97 -3.98 -17.09
C PHE A 221 3.45 -4.35 -18.49
N VAL A 222 4.02 -5.55 -18.66
CA VAL A 222 4.40 -6.07 -19.99
C VAL A 222 3.18 -6.22 -20.88
N ALA A 223 2.07 -6.74 -20.35
CA ALA A 223 0.87 -6.97 -21.12
C ALA A 223 0.23 -5.67 -21.65
N ILE A 224 0.08 -4.65 -20.79
CA ILE A 224 -0.55 -3.38 -21.21
C ILE A 224 0.36 -2.56 -22.14
N ASN A 225 1.69 -2.68 -21.99
CA ASN A 225 2.66 -1.99 -22.85
C ASN A 225 3.01 -2.76 -24.14
N TYR A 226 2.42 -3.94 -24.36
CA TYR A 226 2.66 -4.72 -25.57
C TYR A 226 1.97 -4.09 -26.79
N GLN A 227 2.76 -3.65 -27.76
CA GLN A 227 2.30 -3.14 -29.06
C GLN A 227 2.53 -4.21 -30.14
N GLY A 228 1.63 -5.18 -30.25
CA GLY A 228 1.65 -6.19 -31.32
C GLY A 228 1.03 -5.67 -32.63
N GLU A 229 1.42 -6.24 -33.78
CA GLU A 229 0.97 -5.83 -35.13
C GLU A 229 -0.52 -6.15 -35.46
N THR A 230 -1.29 -6.75 -34.55
CA THR A 230 -2.65 -7.24 -34.85
C THR A 230 -3.77 -6.37 -34.29
N ILE A 231 -4.74 -6.06 -35.16
CA ILE A 231 -5.86 -5.12 -35.03
C ILE A 231 -7.02 -5.67 -34.13
N THR A 232 -6.78 -6.53 -33.11
CA THR A 232 -7.86 -7.05 -32.21
C THR A 232 -7.31 -7.50 -30.84
N PRO A 233 -8.11 -7.48 -29.74
CA PRO A 233 -7.91 -6.55 -28.63
C PRO A 233 -6.87 -7.04 -27.62
N ASN A 234 -5.99 -6.11 -27.24
CA ASN A 234 -5.01 -6.19 -26.15
C ASN A 234 -5.66 -6.66 -24.81
N TYR A 235 -6.98 -6.49 -24.67
CA TYR A 235 -7.75 -6.88 -23.49
C TYR A 235 -7.51 -8.30 -22.94
N TRP A 236 -7.40 -9.35 -23.77
CA TRP A 236 -7.22 -10.72 -23.24
C TRP A 236 -5.80 -10.95 -22.70
N ILE A 237 -4.80 -10.37 -23.37
CA ILE A 237 -3.40 -10.41 -22.93
C ILE A 237 -3.26 -9.60 -21.64
N SER A 238 -3.85 -8.40 -21.59
CA SER A 238 -3.86 -7.59 -20.38
C SER A 238 -4.64 -8.24 -19.23
N THR A 239 -5.77 -8.90 -19.50
CA THR A 239 -6.51 -9.68 -18.51
C THR A 239 -5.68 -10.83 -17.96
N PHE A 240 -4.95 -11.56 -18.81
CA PHE A 240 -4.03 -12.60 -18.37
C PHE A 240 -2.92 -12.01 -17.48
N GLY A 241 -2.27 -10.93 -17.93
CA GLY A 241 -1.25 -10.22 -17.16
C GLY A 241 -1.77 -9.72 -15.79
N THR A 242 -2.98 -9.17 -15.75
CA THR A 242 -3.70 -8.77 -14.54
C THR A 242 -3.87 -9.95 -13.58
N VAL A 243 -4.42 -11.07 -14.04
CA VAL A 243 -4.66 -12.26 -13.19
C VAL A 243 -3.35 -12.80 -12.64
N VAL A 244 -2.33 -12.97 -13.49
CA VAL A 244 -1.00 -13.45 -13.06
C VAL A 244 -0.42 -12.53 -12.01
N SER A 245 -0.49 -11.21 -12.21
CA SER A 245 0.05 -10.22 -11.27
C SER A 245 -0.68 -10.22 -9.92
N ILE A 246 -2.00 -10.40 -9.91
CA ILE A 246 -2.77 -10.55 -8.67
C ILE A 246 -2.34 -11.81 -7.92
N VAL A 247 -2.19 -12.95 -8.62
CA VAL A 247 -1.70 -14.19 -8.00
C VAL A 247 -0.29 -13.98 -7.45
N MET A 248 0.60 -13.34 -8.20
CA MET A 248 1.96 -13.02 -7.74
C MET A 248 1.95 -12.14 -6.50
N ALA A 249 1.16 -11.06 -6.48
CA ALA A 249 1.03 -10.18 -5.32
C ALA A 249 0.58 -10.95 -4.06
N LEU A 250 -0.42 -11.83 -4.19
CA LEU A 250 -0.91 -12.65 -3.07
C LEU A 250 0.13 -13.68 -2.61
N VAL A 251 0.78 -14.37 -3.54
CA VAL A 251 1.82 -15.36 -3.24
C VAL A 251 3.02 -14.70 -2.58
N TYR A 252 3.51 -13.58 -3.13
CA TYR A 252 4.65 -12.84 -2.60
C TYR A 252 4.35 -12.24 -1.23
N THR A 253 3.14 -11.68 -1.03
CA THR A 253 2.70 -11.21 0.29
C THR A 253 2.77 -12.34 1.32
N ASN A 254 2.18 -13.51 1.03
CA ASN A 254 2.20 -14.65 1.95
C ASN A 254 3.62 -15.21 2.16
N MET A 255 4.44 -15.27 1.11
CA MET A 255 5.82 -15.76 1.19
C MET A 255 6.70 -14.84 2.04
N ILE A 256 6.68 -13.54 1.77
CA ILE A 256 7.44 -12.53 2.53
C ILE A 256 6.93 -12.46 3.96
N ALA A 257 5.60 -12.46 4.19
CA ALA A 257 5.04 -12.51 5.53
C ALA A 257 5.53 -13.75 6.32
N ARG A 258 5.59 -14.92 5.70
CA ARG A 258 6.16 -16.13 6.32
C ARG A 258 7.63 -15.97 6.63
N LEU A 259 8.42 -15.44 5.70
CA LEU A 259 9.85 -15.21 5.92
C LEU A 259 10.09 -14.27 7.11
N LEU A 260 9.39 -13.14 7.14
CA LEU A 260 9.56 -12.11 8.17
C LEU A 260 9.03 -12.55 9.54
N CYS A 261 7.89 -13.25 9.59
CA CYS A 261 7.33 -13.77 10.84
C CYS A 261 8.00 -15.07 11.34
N SER A 262 8.74 -15.78 10.49
CA SER A 262 9.49 -17.00 10.87
C SER A 262 10.95 -16.73 11.16
N ALA A 263 11.44 -15.52 10.87
CA ALA A 263 12.78 -15.11 11.24
C ALA A 263 12.95 -15.31 12.76
N PRO A 264 14.00 -16.04 13.21
CA PRO A 264 14.23 -16.26 14.63
C PRO A 264 14.41 -14.90 15.31
N GLU A 265 13.43 -14.50 16.11
CA GLU A 265 13.52 -13.28 16.89
C GLU A 265 14.72 -13.31 17.85
N PRO A 266 15.33 -12.16 18.18
CA PRO A 266 16.16 -12.06 19.37
C PRO A 266 15.26 -12.31 20.60
N VAL A 267 15.30 -13.54 21.13
CA VAL A 267 14.86 -14.14 22.43
C VAL A 267 13.83 -13.39 23.34
N ALA A 268 13.79 -12.07 23.37
CA ALA A 268 12.97 -11.22 24.23
C ALA A 268 11.46 -11.17 23.90
N ALA A 269 10.99 -11.32 22.64
CA ALA A 269 9.53 -11.30 22.39
C ALA A 269 8.82 -12.62 22.70
N ARG A 270 9.56 -13.74 22.82
CA ARG A 270 8.97 -14.99 23.34
C ARG A 270 8.46 -14.81 24.77
N ALA A 271 9.05 -13.91 25.56
CA ALA A 271 8.66 -13.64 26.94
C ALA A 271 7.40 -12.77 27.09
N GLN A 272 6.91 -12.15 26.02
CA GLN A 272 5.74 -11.25 26.04
C GLN A 272 4.53 -11.79 25.27
N ARG A 273 4.51 -13.07 24.88
CA ARG A 273 3.28 -13.73 24.44
C ARG A 273 2.31 -13.81 25.62
N THR A 274 1.57 -12.73 25.86
CA THR A 274 0.29 -12.84 26.54
C THR A 274 -0.58 -13.80 25.72
N PRO A 275 -1.29 -14.72 26.37
CA PRO A 275 -2.17 -15.65 25.68
C PRO A 275 -3.13 -14.86 24.78
N GLY A 276 -3.07 -15.11 23.46
CA GLY A 276 -3.93 -14.43 22.49
C GLY A 276 -5.40 -14.68 22.82
N TRP A 277 -6.30 -13.79 22.39
CA TRP A 277 -7.74 -13.76 22.73
C TRP A 277 -8.48 -15.11 22.80
N ARG A 278 -8.00 -16.15 22.11
CA ARG A 278 -8.50 -17.53 22.21
C ARG A 278 -8.36 -18.16 23.60
N SER A 279 -7.33 -17.81 24.37
CA SER A 279 -7.10 -18.34 25.72
C SER A 279 -8.14 -17.87 26.74
N LEU A 280 -8.77 -16.72 26.50
CA LEU A 280 -9.85 -16.21 27.34
C LEU A 280 -11.12 -17.07 27.21
N PHE A 281 -11.22 -17.91 26.18
CA PHE A 281 -12.38 -18.76 25.91
C PHE A 281 -12.12 -20.26 26.10
N THR A 282 -10.88 -20.68 26.34
CA THR A 282 -10.53 -22.11 26.52
C THR A 282 -10.29 -22.52 27.98
N ASP A 283 -10.15 -21.58 28.91
CA ASP A 283 -9.87 -21.85 30.34
C ASP A 283 -11.12 -21.95 31.24
N SER A 284 -12.27 -22.30 30.67
CA SER A 284 -13.50 -22.55 31.44
C SER A 284 -13.67 -24.02 31.91
N ALA A 285 -12.69 -24.89 31.67
CA ALA A 285 -12.81 -26.33 31.99
C ALA A 285 -12.06 -26.81 33.25
N ALA A 286 -11.31 -25.96 33.95
CA ALA A 286 -10.59 -26.35 35.17
C ALA A 286 -11.37 -25.94 36.45
N LEU A 287 -12.52 -26.58 36.68
CA LEU A 287 -13.15 -26.53 38.00
C LEU A 287 -12.27 -27.27 39.03
N PRO A 288 -11.99 -26.69 40.21
CA PRO A 288 -11.24 -27.38 41.25
C PRO A 288 -12.02 -28.60 41.74
N ARG A 289 -11.43 -29.80 41.63
CA ARG A 289 -11.94 -30.98 42.33
C ARG A 289 -11.91 -30.72 43.84
N ARG A 290 -13.09 -30.56 44.44
CA ARG A 290 -13.27 -30.60 45.90
C ARG A 290 -12.65 -31.90 46.42
N ARG A 291 -11.61 -31.78 47.25
CA ARG A 291 -11.13 -32.89 48.08
C ARG A 291 -12.20 -33.15 49.15
N SER A 292 -12.78 -34.34 49.14
CA SER A 292 -13.61 -34.87 50.23
C SER A 292 -12.74 -35.05 51.46
N ALA A 293 -13.12 -34.42 52.56
CA ALA A 293 -12.56 -34.65 53.87
C ALA A 293 -12.95 -36.05 54.35
N THR A 294 -11.95 -36.89 54.63
CA THR A 294 -12.09 -38.08 55.47
C THR A 294 -12.13 -37.64 56.93
N THR A 295 -13.29 -37.75 57.56
CA THR A 295 -13.43 -37.80 59.03
C THR A 295 -13.21 -39.22 59.51
N THR A 296 -12.37 -39.33 60.54
CA THR A 296 -12.23 -40.42 61.51
C THR A 296 -13.55 -40.80 62.16
#